data_AF-A0A9E8N165-F1
#
_entry.id   AF-A0A9E8N165-F1
#
_cell.length_a   1.000
_cell.length_b   1.000
_cell.length_c   1.000
_cell.angle_alpha   90.00
_cell.angle_beta   90.00
_cell.angle_gamma   90.00
#
_symmetry.space_group_name_H-M   'P 1'
#
loop_
_entity.id
_entity.type
_entity.pdbx_description
1 polymer ?
#
loop_
_entity_poly.entity_id
_entity_poly.type
_entity_poly.pdbx_seq_one_letter_code
_entity_poly.pdbx_strand_id
1 'polypeptide(L)'
;MTTRPWKFISIAIVVSVLWSLAGFEQMNAHGDDGFGRPIIAGIGVSRINFVGTFYPLEEKKNLWGMHTVTVKVKDKELLFSIKKAEDLTGKLDQFKILELIWPSVLIFRGTDKVIDPLLKPDIFGKQFSLDGVLYVSNNVYQVFSVTEIIKKKEQKGKKE
;
A
#
# COMPACT_ATOMS: atom_id res chain seq x y z
N MET A 1 -61.57 -19.07 -55.48
CA MET A 1 -62.12 -20.31 -54.89
C MET A 1 -61.17 -21.45 -55.21
N THR A 2 -60.32 -21.85 -54.27
CA THR A 2 -59.69 -23.17 -54.20
C THR A 2 -59.11 -23.35 -52.80
N THR A 3 -59.34 -24.55 -52.28
CA THR A 3 -59.46 -24.92 -50.86
C THR A 3 -58.15 -25.44 -50.26
N ARG A 4 -57.93 -25.16 -48.97
CA ARG A 4 -57.02 -25.89 -48.07
C ARG A 4 -57.53 -27.32 -47.81
N PRO A 5 -56.65 -28.24 -47.39
CA PRO A 5 -56.63 -28.66 -45.98
C PRO A 5 -55.19 -28.83 -45.44
N TRP A 6 -54.78 -28.21 -44.32
CA TRP A 6 -54.89 -28.69 -42.93
C TRP A 6 -54.45 -30.15 -42.69
N LYS A 7 -53.23 -30.32 -42.16
CA LYS A 7 -52.95 -31.14 -40.96
C LYS A 7 -51.84 -30.49 -40.13
N PHE A 8 -52.16 -30.28 -38.86
CA PHE A 8 -51.25 -29.99 -37.75
C PHE A 8 -50.31 -31.17 -37.51
N ILE A 9 -49.13 -30.93 -36.94
CA ILE A 9 -48.73 -31.39 -35.59
C ILE A 9 -47.33 -30.83 -35.27
N SER A 10 -47.26 -30.28 -34.07
CA SER A 10 -46.13 -29.74 -33.31
C SER A 10 -44.84 -30.57 -33.36
N ILE A 11 -43.68 -29.94 -33.09
CA ILE A 11 -42.74 -30.33 -32.01
C ILE A 11 -41.49 -29.42 -32.01
N ALA A 12 -41.18 -28.94 -30.80
CA ALA A 12 -39.91 -28.47 -30.25
C ALA A 12 -39.17 -27.28 -30.88
N ILE A 13 -39.38 -26.12 -30.25
CA ILE A 13 -38.38 -25.07 -30.13
C ILE A 13 -37.19 -25.66 -29.35
N VAL A 14 -36.10 -25.97 -30.04
CA VAL A 14 -34.81 -26.23 -29.38
C VAL A 14 -34.11 -24.89 -29.23
N VAL A 15 -34.30 -24.28 -28.06
CA VAL A 15 -33.46 -23.19 -27.57
C VAL A 15 -32.08 -23.79 -27.27
N SER A 16 -31.15 -23.68 -28.22
CA SER A 16 -29.74 -23.91 -27.95
C SER A 16 -29.18 -22.72 -27.18
N VAL A 17 -29.39 -22.73 -25.86
CA VAL A 17 -28.54 -22.02 -24.90
C VAL A 17 -27.46 -23.02 -24.49
N LEU A 18 -26.32 -22.94 -25.18
CA LEU A 18 -25.05 -23.52 -24.74
C LEU A 18 -24.01 -22.43 -24.99
N TRP A 19 -23.76 -21.64 -23.94
CA TRP A 19 -22.61 -21.79 -23.07
C TRP A 19 -21.32 -21.29 -23.73
N SER A 20 -20.87 -20.15 -23.20
CA SER A 20 -19.49 -19.68 -23.00
C SER A 20 -19.44 -18.22 -23.46
N LEU A 21 -19.76 -17.23 -22.61
CA LEU A 21 -18.86 -16.78 -21.54
C LEU A 21 -17.39 -16.70 -22.01
N ALA A 22 -17.18 -16.31 -23.27
CA ALA A 22 -15.91 -15.79 -23.74
C ALA A 22 -15.70 -14.41 -23.09
N GLY A 23 -15.07 -14.42 -21.92
CA GLY A 23 -14.00 -13.50 -21.64
C GLY A 23 -14.39 -12.05 -21.38
N PHE A 24 -15.40 -11.80 -20.55
CA PHE A 24 -15.22 -10.77 -19.52
C PHE A 24 -14.52 -11.42 -18.34
N GLU A 25 -13.27 -11.86 -18.55
CA GLU A 25 -12.33 -11.90 -17.45
C GLU A 25 -12.14 -10.44 -17.05
N GLN A 26 -12.96 -9.99 -16.10
CA GLN A 26 -12.43 -9.12 -15.07
C GLN A 26 -11.17 -9.81 -14.55
N MET A 27 -10.02 -9.41 -15.10
CA MET A 27 -8.77 -9.43 -14.36
C MET A 27 -8.96 -8.44 -13.19
N ASN A 28 -9.81 -8.80 -12.24
CA ASN A 28 -9.60 -8.44 -10.86
C ASN A 28 -8.37 -9.22 -10.47
N ALA A 29 -7.20 -8.68 -10.82
CA ALA A 29 -5.96 -9.01 -10.17
C ALA A 29 -6.15 -8.64 -8.70
N HIS A 30 -6.80 -9.54 -7.96
CA HIS A 30 -6.83 -9.54 -6.52
C HIS A 30 -5.39 -9.84 -6.11
N GLY A 31 -4.59 -8.79 -6.06
CA GLY A 31 -3.38 -8.82 -5.27
C GLY A 31 -3.81 -9.17 -3.86
N ASP A 32 -3.33 -10.29 -3.37
CA ASP A 32 -3.32 -10.59 -1.95
C ASP A 32 -2.26 -9.66 -1.32
N ASP A 33 -2.59 -9.01 -0.21
CA ASP A 33 -1.66 -8.19 0.56
C ASP A 33 -0.62 -9.02 1.35
N GLY A 34 -0.61 -10.34 1.15
CA GLY A 34 0.19 -11.30 1.89
C GLY A 34 -0.50 -11.78 3.18
N PHE A 35 -1.74 -11.34 3.43
CA PHE A 35 -2.53 -11.65 4.62
C PHE A 35 -3.96 -12.11 4.30
N GLY A 36 -4.25 -12.46 3.04
CA GLY A 36 -5.54 -12.98 2.61
C GLY A 36 -6.64 -11.93 2.51
N ARG A 37 -6.29 -10.63 2.46
CA ARG A 37 -7.27 -9.56 2.25
C ARG A 37 -7.26 -9.10 0.80
N PRO A 38 -8.43 -8.92 0.18
CA PRO A 38 -8.49 -8.40 -1.18
C PRO A 38 -7.94 -6.96 -1.20
N ILE A 39 -6.89 -6.71 -1.97
CA ILE A 39 -6.52 -5.33 -2.33
C ILE A 39 -7.60 -4.82 -3.28
N ILE A 40 -8.57 -4.08 -2.73
CA ILE A 40 -9.56 -3.38 -3.54
C ILE A 40 -8.81 -2.25 -4.23
N ALA A 41 -8.52 -2.45 -5.52
CA ALA A 41 -7.95 -1.44 -6.40
C ALA A 41 -8.99 -0.34 -6.67
N GLY A 42 -9.17 0.54 -5.69
CA GLY A 42 -9.97 1.75 -5.78
C GLY A 42 -9.23 2.85 -5.06
N ILE A 43 -8.91 3.93 -5.78
CA ILE A 43 -8.45 5.25 -5.33
C ILE A 43 -7.94 5.28 -3.86
N GLY A 44 -6.62 5.26 -3.68
CA GLY A 44 -6.00 5.50 -2.36
C GLY A 44 -5.18 4.35 -1.79
N VAL A 45 -4.79 3.37 -2.61
CA VAL A 45 -3.86 2.29 -2.23
C VAL A 45 -2.64 2.32 -3.14
N SER A 46 -1.48 2.70 -2.62
CA SER A 46 -0.20 2.67 -3.34
C SER A 46 0.85 1.92 -2.53
N ARG A 47 1.67 1.10 -3.19
CA ARG A 47 2.83 0.49 -2.55
C ARG A 47 3.93 1.54 -2.45
N ILE A 48 4.23 1.98 -1.23
CA ILE A 48 5.17 3.06 -0.97
C ILE A 48 6.38 2.51 -0.23
N ASN A 49 7.57 2.91 -0.66
CA ASN A 49 8.78 2.83 0.15
C ASN A 49 9.03 4.16 0.85
N PHE A 50 8.98 4.17 2.18
CA PHE A 50 9.39 5.31 2.98
C PHE A 50 10.80 5.12 3.51
N VAL A 51 11.63 6.14 3.31
CA VAL A 51 12.95 6.22 3.94
C VAL A 51 12.94 7.39 4.92
N GLY A 52 13.31 7.13 6.17
CA GLY A 52 13.26 8.17 7.20
C GLY A 52 13.91 7.76 8.51
N THR A 53 13.74 8.60 9.52
CA THR A 53 14.32 8.43 10.85
C THR A 53 13.23 8.56 11.90
N PHE A 54 13.24 7.66 12.88
CA PHE A 54 12.34 7.74 14.03
C PHE A 54 12.92 8.64 15.13
N TYR A 55 12.03 9.38 15.77
CA TYR A 55 12.33 10.24 16.91
C TYR A 55 11.27 10.06 18.01
N PRO A 56 11.64 10.28 19.28
CA PRO A 56 10.69 10.30 20.37
C PRO A 56 9.72 11.49 20.23
N LEU A 57 8.50 11.37 20.75
CA LEU A 57 7.44 12.36 20.55
C LEU A 57 7.78 13.72 21.15
N GLU A 58 8.61 13.74 22.19
CA GLU A 58 9.10 14.93 22.90
C GLU A 58 9.90 15.87 21.98
N GLU A 59 10.51 15.35 20.91
CA GLU A 59 11.30 16.14 19.94
C GLU A 59 10.43 16.89 18.90
N LYS A 60 9.09 16.82 19.01
CA LYS A 60 8.15 17.42 18.05
C LYS A 60 8.40 18.90 17.77
N LYS A 61 8.85 19.66 18.78
CA LYS A 61 9.12 21.10 18.66
C LYS A 61 10.33 21.40 17.75
N ASN A 62 11.30 20.48 17.68
CA ASN A 62 12.54 20.66 16.92
C ASN A 62 12.43 20.12 15.48
N LEU A 63 11.46 19.25 15.21
CA LEU A 63 11.34 18.48 13.96
C LEU A 63 10.08 18.85 13.15
N TRP A 64 9.42 19.96 13.47
CA TRP A 64 8.16 20.34 12.86
C TRP A 64 8.35 20.76 11.39
N GLY A 65 7.62 20.12 10.47
CA GLY A 65 7.69 20.39 9.04
C GLY A 65 6.86 19.41 8.21
N MET A 66 6.66 19.71 6.92
CA MET A 66 5.86 18.89 5.99
C MET A 66 6.36 17.45 5.81
N HIS A 67 7.61 17.18 6.20
CA HIS A 67 8.24 15.88 6.07
C HIS A 67 8.18 15.04 7.35
N THR A 68 7.61 15.56 8.43
CA THR A 68 7.53 14.85 9.70
C THR A 68 6.09 14.44 9.97
N VAL A 69 5.88 13.15 10.17
CA VAL A 69 4.57 12.59 10.52
C VAL A 69 4.60 11.97 11.90
N THR A 70 3.48 12.07 12.62
CA THR A 70 3.26 11.27 13.82
C THR A 70 2.89 9.87 13.36
N VAL A 71 3.57 8.85 13.88
CA VAL A 71 3.25 7.46 13.56
C VAL A 71 2.71 6.77 14.79
N LYS A 72 1.60 6.05 14.62
CA LYS A 72 1.00 5.20 15.64
C LYS A 72 1.41 3.76 15.39
N VAL A 73 2.08 3.16 16.36
CA VAL A 73 2.57 1.78 16.30
C VAL A 73 2.06 1.07 17.56
N LYS A 74 1.06 0.19 17.40
CA LYS A 74 0.29 -0.35 18.55
C LYS A 74 -0.22 0.81 19.43
N ASP A 75 0.15 0.83 20.70
CA ASP A 75 -0.25 1.86 21.68
C ASP A 75 0.78 2.99 21.84
N LYS A 76 1.83 3.02 21.01
CA LYS A 76 2.88 4.05 21.07
C LYS A 76 2.75 5.05 19.91
N GLU A 77 3.05 6.30 20.22
CA GLU A 77 3.20 7.37 19.24
C GLU A 77 4.68 7.74 19.13
N LEU A 78 5.17 7.84 17.89
CA LEU A 78 6.54 8.27 17.57
C LEU A 78 6.47 9.35 16.49
N LEU A 79 7.58 10.05 16.29
CA LEU A 79 7.75 10.90 15.11
C LEU A 79 8.57 10.15 14.07
N PHE A 80 8.17 10.28 12.81
CA PHE A 80 8.92 9.77 11.67
C PHE A 80 9.21 10.91 10.70
N SER A 81 10.49 11.27 10.60
CA SER A 81 10.96 12.26 9.65
C SER A 81 11.27 11.57 8.32
N ILE A 82 10.42 11.82 7.33
CA ILE A 82 10.49 11.24 6.00
C ILE A 82 11.55 11.98 5.19
N LYS A 83 12.61 11.25 4.82
CA LYS A 83 13.65 11.75 3.92
C LYS A 83 13.31 11.52 2.45
N LYS A 84 12.71 10.37 2.14
CA LYS A 84 12.27 9.98 0.79
C LYS A 84 10.96 9.21 0.91
N ALA A 85 10.05 9.46 -0.03
CA ALA A 85 8.88 8.63 -0.24
C ALA A 85 8.84 8.27 -1.73
N GLU A 86 8.77 6.98 -2.03
CA GLU A 86 8.83 6.45 -3.38
C GLU A 86 7.63 5.55 -3.64
N ASP A 87 6.83 5.87 -4.64
CA ASP A 87 5.76 5.00 -5.10
C ASP A 87 6.34 3.90 -5.99
N LEU A 88 6.34 2.68 -5.49
CA LEU A 88 6.81 1.50 -6.21
C LEU A 88 5.87 1.11 -7.35
N THR A 89 4.69 1.71 -7.44
CA THR A 89 3.77 1.57 -8.58
C THR A 89 3.99 2.61 -9.66
N GLY A 90 4.81 3.65 -9.40
CA GLY A 90 5.15 4.71 -10.34
C GLY A 90 4.01 5.68 -10.65
N LYS A 91 2.93 5.72 -9.85
CA LYS A 91 1.74 6.55 -10.09
C LYS A 91 1.82 7.91 -9.40
N LEU A 92 2.52 7.98 -8.28
CA LEU A 92 2.64 9.16 -7.43
C LEU A 92 4.08 9.61 -7.34
N ASP A 93 4.29 10.93 -7.46
CA ASP A 93 5.55 11.56 -7.08
C ASP A 93 5.63 11.73 -5.55
N GLN A 94 6.84 12.02 -5.05
CA GLN A 94 7.10 12.18 -3.63
C GLN A 94 6.23 13.28 -2.99
N PHE A 95 5.99 14.40 -3.68
CA PHE A 95 5.23 15.50 -3.12
C PHE A 95 3.76 15.11 -2.93
N LYS A 96 3.16 14.43 -3.91
CA LYS A 96 1.80 13.90 -3.79
C LYS A 96 1.67 12.89 -2.66
N ILE A 97 2.66 12.01 -2.46
CA ILE A 97 2.62 11.05 -1.34
C ILE A 97 2.57 11.81 0.00
N LEU A 98 3.39 12.86 0.15
CA LEU A 98 3.44 13.66 1.37
C LEU A 98 2.17 14.49 1.59
N GLU A 99 1.54 14.98 0.52
CA GLU A 99 0.25 15.67 0.57
C GLU A 99 -0.87 14.73 1.05
N LEU A 100 -0.89 13.48 0.57
CA LEU A 100 -1.92 12.48 0.91
C LEU A 100 -1.89 12.05 2.38
N ILE A 101 -0.75 12.16 3.06
CA ILE A 101 -0.60 11.79 4.48
C ILE A 101 -0.77 12.97 5.43
N TRP A 102 -1.20 14.13 4.92
CA TRP A 102 -1.42 15.34 5.69
C TRP A 102 -2.93 15.57 5.94
N PRO A 103 -3.38 15.87 7.18
CA PRO A 103 -2.62 16.05 8.42
C PRO A 103 -2.22 14.73 9.12
N SER A 104 -1.16 14.84 9.92
CA SER A 104 -0.02 13.92 9.97
C SER A 104 -0.06 12.90 11.11
N VAL A 105 -1.05 12.00 11.09
CA VAL A 105 -1.04 10.77 11.91
C VAL A 105 -1.19 9.55 11.01
N LEU A 106 -0.15 8.74 10.91
CA LEU A 106 -0.11 7.53 10.10
C LEU A 106 -0.05 6.30 11.00
N ILE A 107 -1.02 5.39 10.87
CA ILE A 107 -1.11 4.17 11.67
C ILE A 107 -0.30 3.08 10.98
N PHE A 108 0.78 2.63 11.61
CA PHE A 108 1.58 1.52 11.11
C PHE A 108 0.96 0.21 11.57
N ARG A 109 0.73 -0.69 10.61
CA ARG A 109 0.24 -2.05 10.83
C ARG A 109 1.17 -3.03 10.15
N GLY A 110 1.25 -4.25 10.66
CA GLY A 110 2.14 -5.28 10.16
C GLY A 110 2.13 -6.47 11.11
N THR A 111 2.87 -7.51 10.76
CA THR A 111 3.10 -8.62 11.71
C THR A 111 3.93 -8.14 12.89
N ASP A 112 3.79 -8.81 14.04
CA ASP A 112 4.62 -8.52 15.21
C ASP A 112 6.12 -8.60 14.90
N LYS A 113 6.52 -9.54 14.04
CA LYS A 113 7.92 -9.68 13.58
C LYS A 113 8.45 -8.42 12.87
N VAL A 114 7.59 -7.67 12.19
CA VAL A 114 7.96 -6.46 11.43
C VAL A 114 7.82 -5.21 12.29
N ILE A 115 6.76 -5.14 13.12
CA ILE A 115 6.39 -3.94 13.86
C ILE A 115 7.10 -3.83 15.22
N ASP A 116 7.28 -4.94 15.94
CA ASP A 116 7.90 -4.90 17.28
C ASP A 116 9.31 -4.29 17.32
N PRO A 117 10.18 -4.49 16.30
CA PRO A 117 11.45 -3.80 16.24
C PRO A 117 11.32 -2.27 16.28
N LEU A 118 10.23 -1.70 15.73
CA LEU A 118 9.97 -0.26 15.73
C LEU A 118 9.51 0.29 17.09
N LEU A 119 9.33 -0.56 18.10
CA LEU A 119 8.93 -0.16 19.46
C LEU A 119 10.11 -0.07 20.43
N LYS A 120 11.31 -0.47 19.97
CA LYS A 120 12.53 -0.48 20.77
C LYS A 120 13.16 0.93 20.79
N PRO A 121 13.73 1.37 21.92
CA PRO A 121 14.32 2.70 22.03
C PRO A 121 15.59 2.88 21.19
N ASP A 122 16.25 1.79 20.78
CA ASP A 122 17.50 1.83 20.01
C ASP A 122 17.31 2.19 18.53
N ILE A 123 16.08 2.41 18.07
CA ILE A 123 15.77 2.86 16.70
C ILE A 123 15.96 4.37 16.52
N PHE A 124 15.96 5.14 17.60
CA PHE A 124 15.96 6.59 17.49
C PHE A 124 17.26 7.12 16.86
N GLY A 125 17.13 8.08 15.95
CA GLY A 125 18.26 8.66 15.22
C GLY A 125 18.85 7.75 14.12
N LYS A 126 18.38 6.50 13.99
CA LYS A 126 18.77 5.60 12.90
C LYS A 126 17.86 5.77 11.69
N GLN A 127 18.44 5.61 10.51
CA GLN A 127 17.72 5.70 9.25
C GLN A 127 17.17 4.33 8.86
N PHE A 128 15.90 4.26 8.47
CA PHE A 128 15.22 3.04 8.04
C PHE A 128 14.64 3.20 6.64
N SER A 129 14.55 2.08 5.93
CA SER A 129 13.70 1.88 4.76
C SER A 129 12.52 1.01 5.17
N LEU A 130 11.31 1.46 4.86
CA LEU A 130 10.05 0.81 5.15
C LEU A 130 9.36 0.54 3.82
N ASP A 131 9.08 -0.73 3.53
CA ASP A 131 8.25 -1.11 2.37
C ASP A 131 6.87 -1.54 2.86
N GLY A 132 5.84 -1.10 2.14
CA GLY A 132 4.48 -1.31 2.56
C GLY A 132 3.46 -0.70 1.63
N VAL A 133 2.20 -0.77 2.05
CA VAL A 133 1.05 -0.23 1.31
C VAL A 133 0.41 0.89 2.11
N LEU A 134 0.28 2.06 1.48
CA LEU A 134 -0.41 3.21 2.03
C LEU A 134 -1.89 3.16 1.65
N TYR A 135 -2.76 3.08 2.64
CA TYR A 135 -4.20 3.22 2.54
C TYR A 135 -4.60 4.63 3.00
N VAL A 136 -4.73 5.54 2.03
CA VAL A 136 -4.95 6.97 2.27
C VAL A 136 -6.25 7.22 3.03
N SER A 137 -7.34 6.53 2.68
CA SER A 137 -8.67 6.75 3.27
C SER A 137 -8.71 6.58 4.80
N ASN A 138 -7.83 5.74 5.34
CA ASN A 138 -7.81 5.39 6.76
C ASN A 138 -6.52 5.85 7.47
N ASN A 139 -5.63 6.55 6.77
CA ASN A 139 -4.27 6.86 7.24
C ASN A 139 -3.57 5.63 7.81
N VAL A 140 -3.64 4.49 7.11
CA VAL A 140 -2.98 3.25 7.49
C VAL A 140 -1.83 2.98 6.54
N TYR A 141 -0.67 2.68 7.09
CA TYR A 141 0.46 2.14 6.34
C TYR A 141 0.73 0.71 6.79
N GLN A 142 0.39 -0.25 5.93
CA GLN A 142 0.65 -1.67 6.15
C GLN A 142 2.10 -1.96 5.79
N VAL A 143 2.95 -2.08 6.79
CA VAL A 143 4.38 -2.34 6.69
C VAL A 143 4.60 -3.83 6.45
N PHE A 144 5.32 -4.15 5.38
CA PHE A 144 5.73 -5.51 5.03
C PHE A 144 7.17 -5.79 5.43
N SER A 145 8.04 -4.77 5.34
CA SER A 145 9.43 -4.92 5.76
C SER A 145 10.00 -3.62 6.32
N VAL A 146 10.97 -3.79 7.23
CA VAL A 146 11.73 -2.72 7.88
C VAL A 146 13.20 -3.09 7.72
N THR A 147 14.01 -2.18 7.19
CA THR A 147 15.45 -2.39 7.02
C THR A 147 16.22 -1.17 7.55
N GLU A 148 17.14 -1.38 8.49
CA GLU A 148 18.05 -0.34 8.95
C GLU A 148 19.08 -0.02 7.85
N ILE A 149 19.22 1.26 7.49
CA ILE A 149 20.18 1.73 6.48
C ILE A 149 21.48 2.11 7.17
N ILE A 150 22.43 1.18 7.19
CA ILE A 150 23.78 1.44 7.74
C ILE A 150 24.59 2.19 6.68
N LYS A 151 24.82 3.49 6.90
CA LYS A 151 25.78 4.24 6.07
C LYS A 151 27.19 3.72 6.36
N LYS A 152 27.76 2.90 5.47
CA LYS A 152 29.21 2.70 5.44
C LYS A 152 29.86 4.06 5.19
N LYS A 153 30.65 4.55 6.14
CA LYS A 153 31.54 5.69 5.89
C LYS A 153 32.48 5.27 4.75
N GLU A 154 32.31 5.84 3.56
CA GLU A 154 33.36 5.86 2.56
C GLU A 154 34.58 6.52 3.19
N GLN A 155 35.54 5.72 3.62
CA GLN A 155 36.91 6.19 3.81
C GLN A 155 37.42 6.53 2.41
N LYS A 156 37.21 7.78 1.97
CA LYS A 156 38.03 8.36 0.91
C LYS A 156 39.44 8.46 1.47
N GLY A 157 40.21 7.40 1.23
CA GLY A 157 41.65 7.42 1.35
C GLY A 157 42.18 8.55 0.48
N LYS A 158 42.57 9.63 1.14
CA LYS A 158 43.40 10.69 0.59
C LYS A 158 44.75 10.02 0.29
N LYS A 159 44.94 9.55 -0.95
CA LYS A 159 46.29 9.25 -1.44
C LYS A 159 46.94 10.60 -1.74
N GLU A 160 47.91 10.92 -0.89
CA GLU A 160 48.97 11.91 -1.17
C GLU A 160 49.80 11.49 -2.39
#